data_AF-A0A6P0GKL2-F1
#
_entry.id   AF-A0A6P0GKL2-F1
#
_cell.length_a   1.000
_cell.length_b   1.000
_cell.length_c   1.000
_cell.angle_alpha   90.00
_cell.angle_beta   90.00
_cell.angle_gamma   90.00
#
_symmetry.space_group_name_H-M   'P 1'
#
loop_
_entity.id
_entity.type
_entity.pdbx_description
1 polymer ?
#
loop_
_entity_poly.entity_id
_entity_poly.type
_entity_poly.pdbx_seq_one_letter_code
_entity_poly.pdbx_strand_id
1 'polypeptide(L)'
;MIAVLQEMGARGDEVELRKAVARYLALSEHPFLETVDQVRARMWAGSALAKLRQGPEALALIGPAQRWLVDNRVDIVGSHLKLAAANLACTELRWAERADRADGVLEDLAAKQQSLHLDPPVLLTVRRKVCQAHILLARKRSSTTEEGLELLRTTQSIAVRYGLNHQLRKINESMGAWSECHLD
;
A
#
# COMPACT_ATOMS: atom_id res chain seq x y z
N MET A 1 4.10 20.99 3.27
CA MET A 1 3.07 20.09 2.69
C MET A 1 3.61 19.28 1.48
N ILE A 2 4.72 18.54 1.67
CA ILE A 2 5.36 17.66 0.65
C ILE A 2 5.75 16.28 1.24
N ALA A 3 5.80 16.12 2.57
CA ALA A 3 6.43 14.98 3.24
C ALA A 3 5.63 13.65 3.20
N VAL A 4 4.30 13.66 3.33
CA VAL A 4 3.50 12.42 3.37
C VAL A 4 3.59 11.60 2.06
N LEU A 5 3.88 12.26 0.94
CA LEU A 5 4.07 11.62 -0.37
C LEU A 5 5.55 11.35 -0.70
N GLN A 6 6.51 11.84 0.11
CA GLN A 6 7.92 11.43 -0.02
C GLN A 6 8.17 10.05 0.59
N GLU A 7 7.30 9.57 1.49
CA GLU A 7 7.58 8.41 2.35
C GLU A 7 7.07 7.04 1.88
N MET A 8 6.24 6.99 0.84
CA MET A 8 6.02 5.72 0.11
C MET A 8 7.21 5.38 -0.80
N GLY A 9 8.11 6.35 -1.00
CA GLY A 9 9.41 6.17 -1.59
C GLY A 9 10.36 5.54 -0.57
N ALA A 10 10.71 4.27 -0.79
CA ALA A 10 12.15 4.08 -0.83
C ALA A 10 12.68 5.13 -1.83
N ARG A 11 13.75 5.86 -1.49
CA ARG A 11 14.72 6.32 -2.48
C ARG A 11 15.27 5.09 -3.23
N GLY A 12 14.40 4.34 -3.90
CA GLY A 12 14.79 3.66 -5.11
C GLY A 12 14.87 4.79 -6.09
N ASP A 13 16.09 5.08 -6.52
CA ASP A 13 16.38 5.94 -7.65
C ASP A 13 15.21 5.90 -8.65
N GLU A 14 14.66 7.07 -9.00
CA GLU A 14 13.53 7.17 -9.93
C GLU A 14 13.80 6.34 -11.20
N VAL A 15 15.08 6.28 -11.61
CA VAL A 15 15.57 5.43 -12.69
C VAL A 15 15.33 3.95 -12.40
N GLU A 16 15.64 3.46 -11.20
CA GLU A 16 15.38 2.08 -10.79
C GLU A 16 13.89 1.75 -10.70
N LEU A 17 13.06 2.70 -10.25
CA LEU A 17 11.59 2.51 -10.27
C LEU A 17 11.06 2.42 -11.70
N ARG A 18 11.53 3.29 -12.62
CA ARG A 18 11.17 3.23 -14.04
C ARG A 18 11.64 1.94 -14.71
N LYS A 19 12.87 1.48 -14.41
CA LYS A 19 13.37 0.17 -14.85
C LYS A 19 12.51 -0.96 -14.32
N ALA A 20 12.10 -0.90 -13.05
CA ALA A 20 11.22 -1.90 -12.45
C ALA A 20 9.85 -1.93 -13.14
N VAL A 21 9.25 -0.77 -13.44
CA VAL A 21 8.02 -0.69 -14.24
C VAL A 21 8.20 -1.39 -15.58
N ALA A 22 9.21 -1.01 -16.36
CA ALA A 22 9.46 -1.59 -17.68
C ALA A 22 9.66 -3.12 -17.61
N ARG A 23 10.46 -3.59 -16.65
CA ARG A 23 10.71 -5.02 -16.44
C ARG A 23 9.43 -5.78 -16.09
N TYR A 24 8.62 -5.27 -15.15
CA TYR A 24 7.40 -5.96 -14.75
C TYR A 24 6.29 -5.88 -15.78
N LEU A 25 6.22 -4.81 -16.59
CA LEU A 25 5.32 -4.76 -17.74
C LEU A 25 5.68 -5.84 -18.77
N ALA A 26 6.97 -5.96 -19.13
CA ALA A 26 7.43 -7.02 -20.03
C ALA A 26 7.11 -8.43 -19.48
N LEU A 27 7.27 -8.65 -18.18
CA LEU A 27 6.89 -9.91 -17.54
C LEU A 27 5.36 -10.13 -17.54
N SER A 28 4.56 -9.08 -17.41
CA SER A 28 3.09 -9.20 -17.41
C SER A 28 2.50 -9.65 -18.75
N GLU A 29 3.30 -9.64 -19.81
CA GLU A 29 2.93 -10.05 -21.17
C GLU A 29 3.77 -11.25 -21.64
N HIS A 30 4.63 -11.80 -20.78
CA HIS A 30 5.58 -12.83 -21.18
C HIS A 30 4.89 -14.18 -21.41
N PRO A 31 4.98 -14.77 -22.62
CA PRO A 31 4.15 -15.92 -23.02
C PRO A 31 4.47 -17.21 -22.27
N PHE A 32 5.67 -17.32 -21.68
CA PHE A 32 6.08 -18.49 -20.90
C PHE A 32 5.76 -18.39 -19.40
N LEU A 33 5.18 -17.28 -18.95
CA LEU A 33 4.73 -17.16 -17.57
C LEU A 33 3.29 -17.61 -17.42
N GLU A 34 2.99 -18.26 -16.29
CA GLU A 34 1.62 -18.56 -15.93
C GLU A 34 0.81 -17.26 -15.72
N THR A 35 -0.49 -17.33 -15.98
CA THR A 35 -1.40 -16.18 -15.84
C THR A 35 -1.29 -15.52 -14.47
N VAL A 36 -1.16 -16.31 -13.40
CA VAL A 36 -1.02 -15.78 -12.03
C VAL A 36 0.24 -14.93 -11.87
N ASP A 37 1.33 -15.31 -12.50
CA ASP A 37 2.61 -14.59 -12.41
C ASP A 37 2.63 -13.36 -13.30
N GLN A 38 1.98 -13.42 -14.48
CA GLN A 38 1.72 -12.24 -15.30
C GLN A 38 0.89 -11.20 -14.53
N VAL A 39 -0.16 -11.63 -13.83
CA VAL A 39 -1.01 -10.77 -13.01
C VAL A 39 -0.26 -10.19 -11.82
N ARG A 40 0.59 -10.98 -11.14
CA ARG A 40 1.49 -10.48 -10.09
C ARG A 40 2.49 -9.46 -10.62
N ALA A 41 3.04 -9.69 -11.81
CA ALA A 41 3.93 -8.73 -12.47
C ALA A 41 3.19 -7.41 -12.74
N ARG A 42 1.96 -7.46 -13.24
CA ARG A 42 1.11 -6.26 -13.38
C ARG A 42 0.88 -5.52 -12.06
N MET A 43 0.64 -6.25 -10.95
CA MET A 43 0.54 -5.66 -9.61
C MET A 43 1.83 -4.96 -9.18
N TRP A 44 3.00 -5.55 -9.46
CA TRP A 44 4.30 -4.97 -9.11
C TRP A 44 4.63 -3.74 -9.98
N ALA A 45 4.32 -3.77 -11.27
CA ALA A 45 4.43 -2.61 -12.16
C ALA A 45 3.57 -1.44 -11.63
N GLY A 46 2.30 -1.69 -11.34
CA GLY A 46 1.41 -0.67 -10.77
C GLY A 46 1.87 -0.15 -9.41
N SER A 47 2.45 -1.01 -8.57
CA SER A 47 3.02 -0.58 -7.28
C SER A 47 4.24 0.34 -7.44
N ALA A 48 5.05 0.13 -8.49
CA ALA A 48 6.17 1.01 -8.82
C ALA A 48 5.67 2.35 -9.40
N LEU A 49 4.65 2.33 -10.26
CA LEU A 49 3.98 3.54 -10.76
C LEU A 49 3.39 4.39 -9.62
N ALA A 50 2.74 3.75 -8.63
CA ALA A 50 2.21 4.45 -7.47
C ALA A 50 3.31 5.17 -6.69
N LYS A 51 4.49 4.56 -6.54
CA LYS A 51 5.66 5.19 -5.91
C LYS A 51 6.24 6.33 -6.73
N LEU A 52 6.13 6.27 -8.06
CA LEU A 52 6.46 7.35 -8.99
C LEU A 52 5.39 8.46 -9.04
N ARG A 53 4.34 8.38 -8.20
CA ARG A 53 3.17 9.28 -8.21
C ARG A 53 2.39 9.28 -9.54
N GLN A 54 2.51 8.22 -10.31
CA GLN A 54 1.72 7.98 -11.52
C GLN A 54 0.44 7.22 -11.14
N GLY A 55 -0.43 7.92 -10.41
CA GLY A 55 -1.60 7.35 -9.75
C GLY A 55 -2.63 6.72 -10.70
N PRO A 56 -3.11 7.45 -11.73
CA PRO A 56 -4.04 6.92 -12.71
C PRO A 56 -3.51 5.65 -13.40
N GLU A 57 -2.25 5.66 -13.82
CA GLU A 57 -1.59 4.53 -14.48
C GLU A 57 -1.42 3.35 -13.52
N ALA A 58 -1.04 3.61 -12.27
CA ALA A 58 -0.95 2.60 -11.23
C ALA A 58 -2.30 1.89 -11.01
N LEU A 59 -3.39 2.68 -10.88
CA LEU A 59 -4.74 2.15 -10.67
C LEU A 59 -5.25 1.38 -11.89
N ALA A 60 -4.91 1.82 -13.11
CA ALA A 60 -5.24 1.11 -14.34
C ALA A 60 -4.62 -0.30 -14.40
N LEU A 61 -3.42 -0.48 -13.84
CA LEU A 61 -2.78 -1.80 -13.73
C LEU A 61 -3.29 -2.61 -12.53
N ILE A 62 -3.36 -1.99 -11.35
CA ILE A 62 -3.68 -2.68 -10.10
C ILE A 62 -5.14 -3.12 -10.04
N GLY A 63 -6.08 -2.29 -10.51
CA GLY A 63 -7.51 -2.59 -10.40
C GLY A 63 -7.91 -3.91 -11.06
N PRO A 64 -7.65 -4.11 -12.37
CA PRO A 64 -7.95 -5.37 -13.04
C PRO A 64 -7.18 -6.56 -12.47
N ALA A 65 -5.92 -6.38 -12.10
CA ALA A 65 -5.09 -7.44 -11.54
C ALA A 65 -5.59 -7.89 -10.16
N GLN A 66 -6.00 -6.96 -9.29
CA GLN A 66 -6.58 -7.25 -7.99
C GLN A 66 -7.91 -8.02 -8.14
N ARG A 67 -8.79 -7.60 -9.05
CA ARG A 67 -10.05 -8.34 -9.31
C ARG A 67 -9.77 -9.78 -9.72
N TRP A 68 -8.87 -9.97 -10.67
CA TRP A 68 -8.49 -11.32 -11.11
C TRP A 68 -7.95 -12.17 -9.94
N LEU A 69 -7.07 -11.61 -9.11
CA LEU A 69 -6.52 -12.30 -7.94
C LEU A 69 -7.60 -12.69 -6.93
N VAL A 70 -8.56 -11.81 -6.67
CA VAL A 70 -9.70 -12.09 -5.79
C VAL A 70 -10.61 -13.17 -6.35
N ASP A 71 -10.98 -13.07 -7.63
CA ASP A 71 -11.88 -14.03 -8.30
C ASP A 71 -11.25 -15.43 -8.33
N ASN A 72 -9.93 -15.52 -8.45
CA ASN A 72 -9.17 -16.77 -8.44
C ASN A 72 -8.69 -17.19 -7.03
N ARG A 73 -9.07 -16.44 -5.99
CA ARG A 73 -8.70 -16.70 -4.58
C ARG A 73 -7.18 -16.78 -4.32
N VAL A 74 -6.39 -16.00 -5.05
CA VAL A 74 -4.93 -15.92 -4.90
C VAL A 74 -4.53 -14.54 -4.37
N ASP A 75 -3.59 -14.48 -3.42
CA ASP A 75 -3.02 -13.22 -2.89
C ASP A 75 -4.09 -12.15 -2.54
N ILE A 76 -5.21 -12.58 -1.95
CA ILE A 76 -6.35 -11.69 -1.65
C ILE A 76 -5.89 -10.53 -0.76
N VAL A 77 -5.24 -10.84 0.37
CA VAL A 77 -4.80 -9.81 1.31
C VAL A 77 -3.76 -8.88 0.68
N GLY A 78 -2.74 -9.45 0.02
CA GLY A 78 -1.65 -8.65 -0.54
C GLY A 78 -2.06 -7.81 -1.74
N SER A 79 -3.10 -8.18 -2.48
CA SER A 79 -3.63 -7.38 -3.60
C SER A 79 -4.47 -6.19 -3.12
N HIS A 80 -5.34 -6.38 -2.12
CA HIS A 80 -6.10 -5.28 -1.51
C HIS A 80 -5.18 -4.23 -0.89
N LEU A 81 -4.13 -4.65 -0.17
CA LEU A 81 -3.17 -3.71 0.43
C LEU A 81 -2.44 -2.86 -0.63
N LYS A 82 -2.11 -3.44 -1.78
CA LYS A 82 -1.50 -2.69 -2.90
C LYS A 82 -2.51 -1.72 -3.54
N LEU A 83 -3.77 -2.10 -3.68
CA LEU A 83 -4.83 -1.23 -4.20
C LEU A 83 -5.13 -0.06 -3.24
N ALA A 84 -5.22 -0.30 -1.94
CA ALA A 84 -5.39 0.76 -0.94
C ALA A 84 -4.21 1.75 -0.98
N ALA A 85 -2.97 1.22 -1.02
CA ALA A 85 -1.76 2.03 -1.15
C ALA A 85 -1.74 2.87 -2.46
N ALA A 86 -2.19 2.31 -3.58
CA ALA A 86 -2.28 3.03 -4.85
C ALA A 86 -3.32 4.16 -4.82
N ASN A 87 -4.46 3.94 -4.16
CA ASN A 87 -5.45 4.99 -3.94
C ASN A 87 -4.88 6.14 -3.10
N LEU A 88 -4.16 5.83 -2.01
CA LEU A 88 -3.47 6.84 -1.19
C LEU A 88 -2.43 7.64 -1.99
N ALA A 89 -1.71 6.98 -2.89
CA ALA A 89 -0.68 7.60 -3.72
C ALA A 89 -1.22 8.40 -4.90
N CYS A 90 -2.52 8.32 -5.22
CA CYS A 90 -3.09 8.93 -6.42
C CYS A 90 -3.25 10.46 -6.28
N THR A 91 -2.26 11.22 -6.78
CA THR A 91 -2.18 12.66 -6.56
C THR A 91 -3.28 13.49 -7.24
N GLU A 92 -3.95 12.94 -8.24
CA GLU A 92 -5.04 13.57 -8.96
C GLU A 92 -6.32 13.71 -8.13
N LEU A 93 -6.48 12.87 -7.10
CA LEU A 93 -7.65 12.90 -6.22
C LEU A 93 -7.39 13.87 -5.06
N ARG A 94 -8.46 14.40 -4.45
CA ARG A 94 -8.30 15.16 -3.18
C ARG A 94 -7.90 14.20 -2.05
N TRP A 95 -7.18 14.71 -1.05
CA TRP A 95 -6.71 13.91 0.10
C TRP A 95 -7.82 13.08 0.76
N ALA A 96 -8.98 13.69 1.02
CA ALA A 96 -10.13 13.01 1.60
C ALA A 96 -10.64 11.86 0.70
N GLU A 97 -10.74 12.09 -0.60
CA GLU A 97 -11.20 11.08 -1.55
C GLU A 97 -10.24 9.90 -1.66
N ARG A 98 -8.92 10.15 -1.60
CA ARG A 98 -7.92 9.08 -1.55
C ARG A 98 -8.09 8.21 -0.31
N ALA A 99 -8.28 8.86 0.84
CA ALA A 99 -8.49 8.17 2.11
C ALA A 99 -9.77 7.33 2.09
N ASP A 100 -10.88 7.89 1.60
CA ASP A 100 -12.17 7.19 1.54
C ASP A 100 -12.13 5.99 0.59
N ARG A 101 -11.51 6.14 -0.59
CA ARG A 101 -11.31 5.01 -1.52
C ARG A 101 -10.42 3.92 -0.92
N ALA A 102 -9.34 4.30 -0.25
CA ALA A 102 -8.45 3.34 0.40
C ALA A 102 -9.13 2.62 1.57
N ASP A 103 -9.97 3.33 2.33
CA ASP A 103 -10.73 2.74 3.44
C ASP A 103 -11.75 1.72 2.94
N GLY A 104 -12.50 2.06 1.88
CA GLY A 104 -13.43 1.12 1.25
C GLY A 104 -12.76 -0.17 0.74
N VAL A 105 -11.50 -0.08 0.29
CA VAL A 105 -10.71 -1.28 -0.08
C VAL A 105 -10.36 -2.13 1.14
N LEU A 106 -10.08 -1.52 2.29
CA LEU A 106 -9.81 -2.26 3.54
C LEU A 106 -11.08 -2.85 4.15
N GLU A 107 -12.23 -2.19 3.98
CA GLU A 107 -13.54 -2.74 4.34
C GLU A 107 -13.89 -3.98 3.51
N ASP A 108 -13.72 -3.92 2.18
CA ASP A 108 -13.91 -5.09 1.31
C ASP A 108 -12.96 -6.23 1.70
N LEU A 109 -11.68 -5.93 1.97
CA LEU A 109 -10.74 -6.92 2.46
C LEU A 109 -11.23 -7.58 3.75
N ALA A 110 -11.73 -6.81 4.72
CA ALA A 110 -12.24 -7.35 5.98
C ALA A 110 -13.43 -8.30 5.75
N ALA A 111 -14.36 -7.92 4.87
CA ALA A 111 -15.48 -8.78 4.49
C ALA A 111 -15.03 -10.08 3.80
N LYS A 112 -14.02 -10.01 2.92
CA LYS A 112 -13.43 -11.19 2.28
C LYS A 112 -12.71 -12.10 3.28
N GLN A 113 -11.95 -11.54 4.22
CA GLN A 113 -11.27 -12.32 5.24
C GLN A 113 -12.25 -13.09 6.12
N GLN A 114 -13.35 -12.44 6.51
CA GLN A 114 -14.40 -13.07 7.30
C GLN A 114 -15.11 -14.19 6.52
N SER A 115 -15.56 -13.92 5.29
CA SER A 115 -16.30 -14.88 4.47
C SER A 115 -15.47 -16.08 4.00
N LEU A 116 -14.16 -15.91 3.87
CA LEU A 116 -13.25 -16.96 3.40
C LEU A 116 -12.40 -17.57 4.51
N HIS A 117 -12.66 -17.20 5.78
CA HIS A 117 -11.89 -17.65 6.95
C HIS A 117 -10.37 -17.53 6.76
N LEU A 118 -9.92 -16.37 6.27
CA LEU A 118 -8.52 -16.13 5.95
C LEU A 118 -7.77 -15.58 7.16
N ASP A 119 -6.89 -16.40 7.75
CA ASP A 119 -5.93 -15.96 8.75
C ASP A 119 -4.62 -15.49 8.07
N PRO A 120 -4.38 -14.18 7.99
CA PRO A 120 -3.20 -13.67 7.31
C PRO A 120 -1.95 -13.90 8.17
N PRO A 121 -0.79 -14.16 7.54
CA PRO A 121 0.50 -14.10 8.23
C PRO A 121 0.70 -12.76 8.93
N VAL A 122 1.41 -12.74 10.06
CA VAL A 122 1.66 -11.53 10.88
C VAL A 122 2.18 -10.36 10.05
N LEU A 123 3.02 -10.62 9.04
CA LEU A 123 3.53 -9.60 8.11
C LEU A 123 2.40 -8.84 7.40
N LEU A 124 1.35 -9.53 6.95
CA LEU A 124 0.23 -8.90 6.25
C LEU A 124 -0.69 -8.17 7.22
N THR A 125 -0.83 -8.66 8.46
CA THR A 125 -1.51 -7.93 9.55
C THR A 125 -0.80 -6.61 9.85
N VAL A 126 0.53 -6.61 9.97
CA VAL A 126 1.34 -5.40 10.17
C VAL A 126 1.14 -4.43 9.00
N ARG A 127 1.22 -4.90 7.76
CA ARG A 127 1.01 -4.05 6.57
C ARG A 127 -0.39 -3.46 6.50
N ARG A 128 -1.42 -4.22 6.89
CA ARG A 128 -2.80 -3.71 6.99
C ARG A 128 -2.90 -2.59 8.00
N LYS A 129 -2.34 -2.75 9.20
CA LYS A 129 -2.35 -1.71 10.23
C LYS A 129 -1.60 -0.45 9.81
N VAL A 130 -0.45 -0.58 9.13
CA VAL A 130 0.27 0.57 8.56
C VAL A 130 -0.59 1.29 7.52
N CYS A 131 -1.25 0.55 6.62
CA CYS A 131 -2.14 1.14 5.62
C CYS A 131 -3.31 1.89 6.28
N GLN A 132 -3.94 1.30 7.30
CA GLN A 132 -5.01 1.93 8.06
C GLN A 132 -4.54 3.20 8.78
N ALA A 133 -3.35 3.17 9.38
CA ALA A 133 -2.77 4.36 9.99
C ALA A 133 -2.56 5.48 8.97
N HIS A 134 -2.04 5.17 7.77
CA HIS A 134 -1.88 6.15 6.70
C HIS A 134 -3.21 6.74 6.21
N ILE A 135 -4.30 5.96 6.19
CA ILE A 135 -5.65 6.47 5.90
C ILE A 135 -6.10 7.47 6.97
N LEU A 136 -5.93 7.14 8.25
CA LEU A 136 -6.30 8.02 9.38
C LEU A 136 -5.53 9.34 9.36
N LEU A 137 -4.23 9.27 9.06
CA LEU A 137 -3.35 10.42 8.90
C LEU A 137 -3.72 11.26 7.67
N ALA A 138 -4.08 10.62 6.55
CA ALA A 138 -4.51 11.28 5.32
C ALA A 138 -5.81 12.09 5.48
N ARG A 139 -6.67 11.73 6.46
CA ARG A 139 -7.93 12.45 6.75
C ARG A 139 -7.73 13.83 7.39
N LYS A 140 -6.52 14.12 7.92
CA LYS A 140 -6.12 15.44 8.44
C LYS A 140 -7.09 16.07 9.45
N ARG A 141 -7.74 15.26 10.28
CA ARG A 141 -8.47 15.71 11.46
C ARG A 141 -7.61 15.44 12.69
N SER A 142 -7.62 16.32 13.69
CA SER A 142 -6.72 16.18 14.85
C SER A 142 -6.89 14.85 15.58
N SER A 143 -8.13 14.41 15.80
CA SER A 143 -8.44 13.11 16.42
C SER A 143 -7.96 11.92 15.59
N THR A 144 -8.18 11.94 14.27
CA THR A 144 -7.75 10.85 13.39
C THR A 144 -6.22 10.81 13.23
N THR A 145 -5.57 11.96 13.38
CA THR A 145 -4.10 12.04 13.31
C THR A 145 -3.46 11.36 14.52
N GLU A 146 -3.96 11.64 15.72
CA GLU A 146 -3.50 10.99 16.96
C GLU A 146 -3.75 9.48 16.92
N GLU A 147 -4.95 9.06 16.51
CA GLU A 147 -5.29 7.64 16.32
C GLU A 147 -4.35 6.95 15.32
N GLY A 148 -4.02 7.62 14.21
CA GLY A 148 -3.08 7.10 13.21
C GLY A 148 -1.67 6.90 13.77
N LEU A 149 -1.16 7.88 14.55
CA LEU A 149 0.15 7.78 15.19
C LEU A 149 0.19 6.70 16.27
N GLU A 150 -0.85 6.57 17.08
CA GLU A 150 -0.99 5.48 18.06
C GLU A 150 -1.01 4.11 17.36
N LEU A 151 -1.73 4.00 16.24
CA LEU A 151 -1.76 2.77 15.46
C LEU A 151 -0.38 2.40 14.89
N LEU A 152 0.42 3.38 14.46
CA LEU A 152 1.81 3.13 14.06
C LEU A 152 2.67 2.66 15.24
N ARG A 153 2.56 3.29 16.41
CA ARG A 153 3.30 2.91 17.63
C ARG A 153 2.96 1.49 18.08
N THR A 154 1.68 1.13 18.16
CA THR A 154 1.27 -0.24 18.50
C THR A 154 1.73 -1.26 17.45
N THR A 155 1.72 -0.89 16.17
CA THR A 155 2.19 -1.75 15.08
C THR A 155 3.71 -1.94 15.10
N GLN A 156 4.46 -0.91 15.49
CA GLN A 156 5.90 -0.98 15.72
C GLN A 156 6.24 -2.07 16.75
N SER A 157 5.54 -2.10 17.89
CA SER A 157 5.73 -3.12 18.93
C SER A 157 5.51 -4.55 18.41
N ILE A 158 4.53 -4.74 17.53
CA ILE A 158 4.30 -6.04 16.86
C ILE A 158 5.47 -6.37 15.93
N ALA A 159 5.91 -5.41 15.11
CA ALA A 159 7.02 -5.61 14.18
C ALA A 159 8.32 -5.99 14.91
N VAL A 160 8.62 -5.36 16.06
CA VAL A 160 9.75 -5.71 16.93
C VAL A 160 9.62 -7.14 17.43
N ARG A 161 8.47 -7.49 18.02
CA ARG A 161 8.23 -8.83 18.59
C ARG A 161 8.47 -9.97 17.60
N TYR A 162 8.17 -9.75 16.32
CA TYR A 162 8.30 -10.76 15.27
C TYR A 162 9.52 -10.55 14.35
N GLY A 163 10.47 -9.69 14.72
CA GLY A 163 11.72 -9.49 13.96
C GLY A 163 11.52 -8.92 12.54
N LEU A 164 10.44 -8.16 12.31
CA LEU A 164 10.07 -7.61 11.00
C LEU A 164 10.86 -6.33 10.68
N ASN A 165 12.19 -6.42 10.68
CA ASN A 165 13.12 -5.28 10.61
C ASN A 165 12.86 -4.32 9.44
N HIS A 166 12.49 -4.84 8.27
CA HIS A 166 12.13 -4.00 7.13
C HIS A 166 10.86 -3.18 7.36
N GLN A 167 9.82 -3.79 7.97
CA GLN A 167 8.59 -3.08 8.30
C GLN A 167 8.83 -2.07 9.43
N LEU A 168 9.64 -2.44 10.42
CA LEU A 168 10.02 -1.56 11.52
C LEU A 168 10.68 -0.27 11.01
N ARG A 169 11.63 -0.39 10.06
CA ARG A 169 12.26 0.78 9.43
C ARG A 169 11.22 1.69 8.76
N LYS A 170 10.27 1.10 8.02
CA LYS A 170 9.20 1.86 7.36
C LYS A 170 8.24 2.54 8.32
N ILE A 171 7.90 1.90 9.43
CA ILE A 171 7.05 2.49 10.48
C ILE A 171 7.78 3.68 11.13
N ASN A 172 9.08 3.54 11.41
CA ASN A 172 9.90 4.61 11.99
C ASN A 172 10.04 5.81 11.05
N GLU A 173 10.29 5.56 9.77
CA GLU A 173 10.30 6.60 8.72
C GLU A 173 8.98 7.39 8.78
N SER A 174 7.83 6.70 8.62
CA SER A 174 6.51 7.34 8.65
C SER A 174 6.25 8.15 9.91
N MET A 175 6.61 7.66 11.10
CA MET A 175 6.41 8.45 12.32
C MET A 175 7.28 9.71 12.33
N GLY A 176 8.54 9.61 11.87
CA GLY A 176 9.47 10.73 11.80
C GLY A 176 8.98 11.89 10.94
N ALA A 177 8.54 11.64 9.70
CA ALA A 177 8.09 12.76 8.86
C ALA A 177 6.77 13.38 9.32
N TRP A 178 5.91 12.62 10.01
CA TRP A 178 4.71 13.20 10.61
C TRP A 178 5.04 14.12 11.78
N SER A 179 6.05 13.78 12.60
CA SER A 179 6.56 14.66 13.65
C SER A 179 7.18 15.95 13.10
N GLU A 180 7.93 15.87 11.99
CA GLU A 180 8.53 17.05 11.33
C GLU A 180 7.50 18.00 10.71
N CYS A 181 6.32 17.50 10.31
CA CYS A 181 5.27 18.31 9.69
C CYS A 181 4.37 19.09 10.69
N HIS A 182 4.51 18.85 11.99
CA HIS A 182 3.65 19.43 13.04
C HIS A 182 4.45 20.21 14.10
N LEU A 183 5.67 20.62 13.77
CA LEU A 183 6.54 21.48 14.61
C LEU A 183 6.55 22.95 14.18
N ASP A 184 5.68 23.34 13.25
CA ASP A 184 5.37 24.73 12.88
C ASP A 184 3.88 25.03 13.14
#